data_AF-A0A6C0GLS9-F1
#
_entry.id   AF-A0A6C0GLS9-F1
#
_cell.length_a   1.000
_cell.length_b   1.000
_cell.length_c   1.000
_cell.angle_alpha   90.00
_cell.angle_beta   90.00
_cell.angle_gamma   90.00
#
_symmetry.space_group_name_H-M   'P 1'
#
loop_
_entity.id
_entity.type
_entity.pdbx_description
1 polymer ?
#
loop_
_entity_poly.entity_id
_entity_poly.type
_entity_poly.pdbx_seq_one_letter_code
_entity_poly.pdbx_strand_id
1 'polypeptide(L)'
;MKKRFNYIIYLMAVGMISLMTACEKEEDPFVDRVAAPVLVVIENAKAGYLTGGGLYAVPVVDSKLSEPVLLSASLYELDKSGILNHAVGIDSIPVANLSITLMTRTGLKIADVTSDAEGHVSITKTWAELGLTEPKKGNLINLDWSGEYKGIAFVRRSQVQVVE
;
A
#
# COMPACT_ATOMS: atom_id res chain seq x y z
N MET A 1 29.44 62.51 -23.87
CA MET A 1 29.20 61.14 -24.41
C MET A 1 29.37 60.04 -23.37
N LYS A 2 30.34 60.08 -22.45
CA LYS A 2 30.56 59.05 -21.39
C LYS A 2 29.35 58.73 -20.49
N LYS A 3 28.51 59.71 -20.12
CA LYS A 3 27.33 59.49 -19.24
C LYS A 3 26.21 58.67 -19.88
N ARG A 4 26.04 58.74 -21.21
CA ARG A 4 25.04 57.94 -21.95
C ARG A 4 25.48 56.49 -22.14
N PHE A 5 26.79 56.25 -22.24
CA PHE A 5 27.37 54.90 -22.34
C PHE A 5 27.20 54.11 -21.03
N ASN A 6 27.38 54.77 -19.87
CA ASN A 6 27.16 54.13 -18.57
C ASN A 6 25.69 53.75 -18.32
N TYR A 7 24.74 54.54 -18.83
CA TYR A 7 23.30 54.23 -18.71
C TYR A 7 22.90 53.01 -19.57
N ILE A 8 23.52 52.83 -20.73
CA ILE A 8 23.29 51.68 -21.60
C ILE A 8 23.82 50.39 -20.95
N ILE A 9 24.98 50.45 -20.29
CA ILE A 9 25.53 49.32 -19.53
C ILE A 9 24.62 48.95 -18.36
N TYR A 10 24.08 49.95 -17.63
CA TYR A 10 23.11 49.69 -16.55
C TYR A 10 21.81 49.08 -17.07
N LEU A 11 21.29 49.54 -18.22
CA LEU A 11 20.09 48.97 -18.84
C LEU A 11 20.30 47.54 -19.35
N MET A 12 21.47 47.22 -19.92
CA MET A 12 21.83 45.84 -20.28
C MET A 12 21.98 44.94 -19.05
N ALA A 13 22.58 45.45 -17.96
CA ALA A 13 22.74 44.68 -16.73
C ALA A 13 21.39 44.34 -16.08
N VAL A 14 20.44 45.29 -16.06
CA VAL A 14 19.08 45.04 -15.55
C VAL A 14 18.32 44.07 -16.46
N GLY A 15 18.44 44.20 -17.79
CA GLY A 15 17.79 43.27 -18.73
C GLY A 15 18.31 41.84 -18.67
N MET A 16 19.59 41.65 -18.33
CA MET A 16 20.20 40.32 -18.22
C MET A 16 19.83 39.61 -16.90
N ILE A 17 19.53 40.35 -15.83
CA ILE A 17 19.04 39.79 -14.56
C ILE A 17 17.60 39.25 -14.72
N SER A 18 16.77 39.89 -15.55
CA SER A 18 15.38 39.46 -15.83
C SER A 18 15.25 38.14 -16.58
N LEU A 19 16.31 37.70 -17.28
CA LEU A 19 16.31 36.46 -18.06
C LEU A 19 16.63 35.21 -17.22
N MET A 20 17.15 35.39 -16.00
CA MET A 20 17.52 34.31 -15.08
C MET A 20 16.33 33.82 -14.24
N THR A 21 15.22 34.55 -14.21
CA THR A 21 14.00 34.18 -13.45
C THR A 21 12.92 33.54 -14.32
N ALA A 22 13.15 33.39 -15.63
CA ALA A 22 12.17 32.83 -16.57
C ALA A 22 12.24 31.30 -16.70
N CYS A 23 13.16 30.63 -16.00
CA CYS A 23 13.20 29.18 -15.90
C CYS A 23 12.44 28.73 -14.65
N GLU A 24 11.18 29.13 -14.56
CA GLU A 24 10.26 28.53 -13.58
C GLU A 24 9.88 27.16 -14.15
N LYS A 25 10.32 26.11 -13.47
CA LYS A 25 10.04 24.73 -13.84
C LYS A 25 8.52 24.56 -13.72
N GLU A 26 7.85 24.34 -14.84
CA GLU A 26 6.40 24.12 -14.89
C GLU A 26 6.05 23.03 -13.87
N GLU A 27 5.32 23.39 -12.81
CA GLU A 27 4.83 22.43 -11.83
C GLU A 27 3.80 21.56 -12.54
N ASP A 28 4.16 20.30 -12.79
CA ASP A 28 3.24 19.32 -13.36
C ASP A 28 2.01 19.22 -12.44
N PRO A 29 0.82 19.65 -12.89
CA PRO A 29 -0.39 19.65 -12.06
C PRO A 29 -0.89 18.23 -11.79
N PHE A 30 -0.28 17.21 -12.39
CA PHE A 30 -0.57 15.83 -12.12
C PHE A 30 0.29 15.32 -10.97
N VAL A 31 -0.38 14.72 -9.98
CA VAL A 31 0.28 13.94 -8.92
C VAL A 31 1.19 12.92 -9.60
N ASP A 32 2.44 12.82 -9.14
CA ASP A 32 3.38 11.79 -9.59
C ASP A 32 2.66 10.44 -9.65
N ARG A 33 2.81 9.76 -10.79
CA ARG A 33 2.25 8.43 -10.98
C ARG A 33 3.03 7.42 -10.16
N VAL A 34 2.84 7.45 -8.86
CA VAL A 34 3.31 6.40 -7.96
C VAL A 34 2.45 5.18 -8.25
N ALA A 35 3.07 4.12 -8.77
CA ALA A 35 2.40 2.87 -9.04
C ALA A 35 1.68 2.37 -7.77
N ALA A 36 0.52 1.71 -7.94
CA ALA A 36 -0.18 1.14 -6.79
C ALA A 36 0.74 0.07 -6.19
N PRO A 37 1.14 0.18 -4.90
CA PRO A 37 2.32 -0.49 -4.38
C PRO A 37 2.20 -2.01 -4.50
N VAL A 38 1.20 -2.60 -3.85
CA VAL A 38 0.89 -4.04 -3.91
C VAL A 38 -0.61 -4.19 -3.64
N LEU A 39 -1.27 -5.08 -4.38
CA LEU A 39 -2.59 -5.57 -4.04
C LEU A 39 -2.45 -6.72 -3.03
N VAL A 40 -3.03 -6.55 -1.85
CA VAL A 40 -3.04 -7.55 -0.79
C VAL A 40 -4.45 -8.13 -0.67
N VAL A 41 -4.60 -9.41 -0.99
CA VAL A 41 -5.88 -10.14 -0.98
C VAL A 41 -5.91 -11.05 0.25
N ILE A 42 -6.92 -10.91 1.10
CA ILE A 42 -7.08 -11.77 2.29
C ILE A 42 -7.93 -12.98 1.91
N GLU A 43 -7.33 -14.18 1.94
CA GLU A 43 -7.90 -15.37 1.28
C GLU A 43 -8.99 -16.05 2.12
N ASN A 44 -8.81 -16.13 3.44
CA ASN A 44 -9.76 -16.80 4.34
C ASN A 44 -10.86 -15.85 4.86
N ALA A 45 -11.00 -14.68 4.26
CA ALA A 45 -12.06 -13.76 4.62
C ALA A 45 -13.41 -14.26 4.08
N LYS A 46 -14.52 -13.93 4.77
CA LYS A 46 -15.88 -14.28 4.33
C LYS A 46 -16.04 -13.93 2.84
N ALA A 47 -16.51 -14.92 2.07
CA ALA A 47 -16.68 -14.79 0.63
C ALA A 47 -17.58 -13.58 0.28
N GLY A 48 -17.06 -12.73 -0.59
CA GLY A 48 -17.72 -11.52 -1.10
C GLY A 48 -16.74 -10.74 -1.98
N TYR A 49 -17.21 -9.68 -2.64
CA TYR A 49 -16.39 -8.79 -3.48
C TYR A 49 -15.22 -8.09 -2.76
N LEU A 50 -14.89 -8.47 -1.51
CA LEU A 50 -14.10 -7.71 -0.53
C LEU A 50 -12.84 -8.44 -0.02
N THR A 51 -12.58 -9.69 -0.45
CA THR A 51 -11.32 -10.40 -0.12
C THR A 51 -10.10 -9.64 -0.66
N GLY A 52 -10.18 -9.13 -1.89
CA GLY A 52 -9.29 -8.09 -2.45
C GLY A 52 -9.96 -6.73 -2.63
N GLY A 53 -11.25 -6.62 -2.28
CA GLY A 53 -12.13 -5.57 -2.78
C GLY A 53 -11.86 -4.21 -2.22
N GLY A 54 -11.79 -3.25 -3.15
CA GLY A 54 -11.85 -1.81 -2.91
C GLY A 54 -10.72 -1.26 -2.03
N LEU A 55 -10.33 -0.01 -2.31
CA LEU A 55 -9.39 0.72 -1.47
C LEU A 55 -9.86 0.85 0.00
N TYR A 56 -11.16 0.62 0.26
CA TYR A 56 -11.80 0.90 1.56
C TYR A 56 -12.44 -0.30 2.24
N ALA A 57 -12.55 -1.47 1.59
CA ALA A 57 -13.14 -2.62 2.28
C ALA A 57 -12.14 -3.22 3.27
N VAL A 58 -12.66 -3.62 4.42
CA VAL A 58 -11.90 -4.31 5.45
C VAL A 58 -12.40 -5.75 5.50
N PRO A 59 -11.71 -6.71 4.86
CA PRO A 59 -12.10 -8.11 4.88
C PRO A 59 -12.09 -8.67 6.31
N VAL A 60 -13.06 -9.54 6.60
CA VAL A 60 -13.22 -10.20 7.91
C VAL A 60 -13.02 -11.70 7.76
N VAL A 61 -12.07 -12.26 8.49
CA VAL A 61 -11.81 -13.69 8.62
C VAL A 61 -12.62 -14.23 9.79
N ASP A 62 -13.41 -15.29 9.56
CA ASP A 62 -14.06 -16.02 10.64
C ASP A 62 -13.13 -17.09 11.17
N SER A 63 -12.98 -17.19 12.49
CA SER A 63 -12.25 -18.28 13.12
C SER A 63 -13.01 -18.78 14.34
N LYS A 64 -13.09 -20.11 14.48
CA LYS A 64 -13.81 -20.73 15.58
C LYS A 64 -13.05 -20.59 16.89
N LEU A 65 -13.80 -20.62 17.98
CA LEU A 65 -13.23 -20.55 19.33
C LEU A 65 -12.24 -21.70 19.64
N SER A 66 -12.55 -22.91 19.16
CA SER A 66 -11.79 -24.13 19.45
C SER A 66 -10.64 -24.42 18.49
N GLU A 67 -10.47 -23.61 17.44
CA GLU A 67 -9.46 -23.81 16.42
C GLU A 67 -8.41 -22.68 16.46
N PRO A 68 -7.16 -22.95 16.05
CA PRO A 68 -6.19 -21.88 15.86
C PRO A 68 -6.65 -20.94 14.75
N VAL A 69 -6.27 -19.67 14.87
CA VAL A 69 -6.58 -18.62 13.92
C VAL A 69 -5.63 -18.70 12.75
N LEU A 70 -6.16 -18.95 11.55
CA LEU A 70 -5.42 -18.94 10.29
C LEU A 70 -5.65 -17.64 9.54
N LEU A 71 -4.58 -16.87 9.36
CA LEU A 71 -4.55 -15.62 8.61
C LEU A 71 -3.68 -15.81 7.38
N SER A 72 -4.25 -15.73 6.18
CA SER A 72 -3.48 -15.81 4.94
C SER A 72 -3.81 -14.67 3.99
N ALA A 73 -2.82 -14.32 3.18
CA ALA A 73 -2.95 -13.31 2.16
C ALA A 73 -2.13 -13.66 0.92
N SER A 74 -2.60 -13.23 -0.25
CA SER A 74 -1.83 -13.25 -1.49
C SER A 74 -1.48 -11.82 -1.93
N LEU A 75 -0.27 -11.67 -2.47
CA LEU A 75 0.35 -10.39 -2.79
C LEU A 75 0.57 -10.31 -4.30
N TYR A 76 0.00 -9.28 -4.93
CA TYR A 76 0.10 -9.07 -6.36
C TYR A 76 0.57 -7.67 -6.72
N GLU A 77 1.44 -7.59 -7.71
CA GLU A 77 1.68 -6.38 -8.47
C GLU A 77 0.64 -6.32 -9.61
N LEU A 78 0.04 -5.16 -9.81
CA LEU A 78 -0.91 -4.96 -10.92
C LEU A 78 -0.17 -4.41 -12.13
N ASP A 79 -0.06 -5.21 -13.19
CA ASP A 79 0.42 -4.73 -14.48
C ASP A 79 -0.72 -3.99 -15.20
N LYS A 80 -0.50 -2.69 -15.41
CA LYS A 80 -1.45 -1.78 -16.04
C LYS A 80 -1.15 -1.55 -17.52
N SER A 81 -0.16 -2.24 -18.11
CA SER A 81 0.25 -2.10 -19.51
C SER A 81 -0.93 -2.27 -20.49
N GLY A 82 -1.89 -3.13 -20.15
CA GLY A 82 -3.09 -3.43 -20.92
C GLY A 82 -4.36 -2.67 -20.53
N ILE A 83 -4.31 -1.69 -19.62
CA ILE A 83 -5.53 -1.06 -19.03
C ILE A 83 -6.51 -0.50 -20.07
N LEU A 84 -6.02 -0.02 -21.23
CA LEU A 84 -6.85 0.52 -22.31
C LEU A 84 -7.16 -0.51 -23.41
N ASN A 85 -6.59 -1.71 -23.33
CA ASN A 85 -6.84 -2.79 -24.25
C ASN A 85 -7.92 -3.72 -23.68
N HIS A 86 -9.11 -3.70 -24.28
CA HIS A 86 -10.25 -4.50 -23.82
C HIS A 86 -10.00 -6.03 -23.82
N ALA A 87 -9.00 -6.50 -24.57
CA ALA A 87 -8.67 -7.92 -24.67
C ALA A 87 -7.62 -8.35 -23.64
N VAL A 88 -6.86 -7.42 -23.07
CA VAL A 88 -5.78 -7.69 -22.10
C VAL A 88 -6.20 -7.26 -20.69
N GLY A 89 -6.58 -5.99 -20.52
CA GLY A 89 -6.95 -5.44 -19.21
C GLY A 89 -5.76 -5.28 -18.25
N ILE A 90 -6.05 -5.33 -16.95
CA ILE A 90 -5.04 -5.33 -15.87
C ILE A 90 -4.68 -6.78 -15.57
N ASP A 91 -3.39 -7.09 -15.53
CA ASP A 91 -2.90 -8.39 -15.08
C ASP A 91 -2.41 -8.34 -13.63
N SER A 92 -2.45 -9.47 -12.92
CA SER A 92 -2.00 -9.60 -11.53
C SER A 92 -0.79 -10.53 -11.45
N ILE A 93 0.37 -9.99 -11.11
CA ILE A 93 1.64 -10.73 -11.05
C ILE A 93 1.96 -11.02 -9.58
N PRO A 94 2.12 -12.30 -9.18
CA PRO A 94 2.52 -12.64 -7.82
C PRO A 94 3.83 -11.98 -7.39
N VAL A 95 3.86 -11.47 -6.16
CA VAL A 95 5.07 -10.86 -5.59
C VAL A 95 5.71 -11.80 -4.58
N ALA A 96 6.77 -12.48 -5.02
CA ALA A 96 7.57 -13.37 -4.18
C ALA A 96 8.59 -12.62 -3.32
N ASN A 97 9.01 -13.24 -2.21
CA ASN A 97 10.04 -12.74 -1.30
C ASN A 97 9.75 -11.35 -0.70
N LEU A 98 8.47 -10.97 -0.60
CA LEU A 98 8.04 -9.71 -0.01
C LEU A 98 7.86 -9.89 1.50
N SER A 99 8.55 -9.07 2.29
CA SER A 99 8.40 -9.07 3.74
C SER A 99 7.13 -8.33 4.16
N ILE A 100 6.32 -9.00 4.98
CA ILE A 100 5.07 -8.51 5.53
C ILE A 100 5.12 -8.60 7.05
N THR A 101 4.83 -7.49 7.71
CA THR A 101 4.63 -7.44 9.16
C THR A 101 3.13 -7.39 9.44
N LEU A 102 2.65 -8.34 10.24
CA LEU A 102 1.29 -8.36 10.74
C LEU A 102 1.25 -7.81 12.17
N MET A 103 0.40 -6.82 12.40
CA MET A 103 0.18 -6.23 13.72
C MET A 103 -1.30 -6.09 14.02
N THR A 104 -1.66 -6.08 15.29
CA THR A 104 -2.96 -5.54 15.71
C THR A 104 -2.94 -4.02 15.57
N ARG A 105 -4.11 -3.42 15.35
CA ARG A 105 -4.24 -1.95 15.36
C ARG A 105 -3.92 -1.29 16.70
N THR A 106 -3.84 -2.08 17.77
CA THR A 106 -3.42 -1.63 19.10
C THR A 106 -1.90 -1.62 19.26
N GLY A 107 -1.15 -2.03 18.24
CA GLY A 107 0.32 -1.99 18.21
C GLY A 107 1.00 -3.30 18.63
N LEU A 108 0.25 -4.38 18.90
CA LEU A 108 0.85 -5.68 19.17
C LEU A 108 1.34 -6.29 17.85
N LYS A 109 2.64 -6.55 17.76
CA LYS A 109 3.22 -7.28 16.63
C LYS A 109 2.90 -8.77 16.74
N ILE A 110 2.28 -9.33 15.70
CA ILE A 110 1.86 -10.74 15.64
C ILE A 110 2.91 -11.61 14.95
N ALA A 111 3.41 -11.17 13.80
CA ALA A 111 4.39 -11.92 13.02
C ALA A 111 5.11 -11.02 12.00
N ASP A 112 6.32 -11.44 11.62
CA ASP A 112 6.90 -11.10 10.32
C ASP A 112 6.91 -12.37 9.47
N VAL A 113 6.48 -12.24 8.22
CA VAL A 113 6.47 -13.33 7.25
C VAL A 113 6.98 -12.82 5.92
N THR A 114 7.48 -13.74 5.09
CA THR A 114 7.93 -13.44 3.74
C THR A 114 7.09 -14.26 2.76
N SER A 115 6.64 -13.65 1.67
CA SER A 115 5.85 -14.36 0.67
C SER A 115 6.64 -15.42 -0.08
N ASP A 116 5.96 -16.50 -0.43
CA ASP A 116 6.52 -17.60 -1.24
C ASP A 116 6.59 -17.25 -2.74
N ALA A 117 6.93 -18.22 -3.59
CA ALA A 117 7.10 -18.03 -5.02
C ALA A 117 5.80 -17.61 -5.73
N GLU A 118 4.67 -18.01 -5.17
CA GLU A 118 3.33 -17.71 -5.64
C GLU A 118 2.74 -16.46 -4.96
N GLY A 119 3.53 -15.75 -4.13
CA GLY A 119 3.14 -14.51 -3.49
C GLY A 119 2.22 -14.68 -2.29
N HIS A 120 2.14 -15.88 -1.71
CA HIS A 120 1.29 -16.17 -0.55
C HIS A 120 2.05 -16.03 0.77
N VAL A 121 1.29 -15.64 1.79
CA VAL A 121 1.71 -15.66 3.20
C VAL A 121 0.64 -16.35 4.04
N SER A 122 1.08 -17.13 5.03
CA SER A 122 0.19 -17.84 5.94
C SER A 122 0.72 -17.76 7.37
N ILE A 123 -0.15 -17.39 8.30
CA ILE A 123 0.15 -17.17 9.72
C ILE A 123 -0.90 -17.94 10.53
N THR A 124 -0.45 -18.87 11.35
CA THR A 124 -1.31 -19.59 12.30
C THR A 124 -0.97 -19.15 13.73
N LYS A 125 -1.99 -18.69 14.47
CA LYS A 125 -1.85 -18.16 15.83
C LYS A 125 -2.99 -18.58 16.74
N THR A 126 -2.74 -18.60 18.04
CA THR A 126 -3.79 -18.72 19.05
C THR A 126 -4.44 -17.37 19.33
N TRP A 127 -5.67 -17.36 19.86
CA TRP A 127 -6.34 -16.13 20.29
C TRP A 127 -5.52 -15.33 21.32
N ALA A 128 -4.83 -16.03 22.22
CA ALA A 128 -3.97 -15.41 23.22
C ALA A 128 -2.77 -14.67 22.58
N GLU A 129 -2.15 -15.26 21.55
CA GLU A 129 -1.08 -14.59 20.78
C GLU A 129 -1.57 -13.37 19.99
N LEU A 130 -2.86 -13.33 19.65
CA LEU A 130 -3.50 -12.14 19.07
C LEU A 130 -3.91 -11.09 20.11
N GLY A 131 -3.62 -11.33 21.39
CA GLY A 131 -3.94 -10.44 22.51
C GLY A 131 -5.34 -10.62 23.10
N LEU A 132 -6.03 -11.72 22.78
CA LEU A 132 -7.35 -12.05 23.28
C LEU A 132 -7.29 -13.30 24.19
N THR A 133 -7.18 -13.08 25.50
CA THR A 133 -7.01 -14.16 26.50
C THR A 133 -8.30 -14.89 26.86
N GLU A 134 -9.46 -14.23 26.70
CA GLU A 134 -10.78 -14.81 26.91
C GLU A 134 -11.66 -14.62 25.66
N PRO A 135 -11.38 -15.35 24.56
CA PRO A 135 -12.16 -15.22 23.34
C PRO A 135 -13.62 -15.65 23.57
N LYS A 136 -14.54 -14.84 23.06
CA LYS A 136 -15.99 -15.03 23.09
C LYS A 136 -16.56 -14.72 21.71
N LYS A 137 -17.65 -15.40 21.32
CA LYS A 137 -18.36 -15.14 20.07
C LYS A 137 -18.62 -13.64 19.92
N GLY A 138 -18.31 -13.11 18.74
CA GLY A 138 -18.47 -11.69 18.43
C GLY A 138 -17.29 -10.81 18.83
N ASN A 139 -16.27 -11.33 19.53
CA ASN A 139 -15.00 -10.60 19.62
C ASN A 139 -14.40 -10.42 18.23
N LEU A 140 -13.78 -9.26 18.02
CA LEU A 140 -13.20 -8.87 16.75
C LEU A 140 -11.85 -8.21 17.00
N ILE A 141 -10.84 -8.64 16.24
CA ILE A 141 -9.49 -8.11 16.29
C ILE A 141 -9.22 -7.43 14.95
N ASN A 142 -8.77 -6.18 15.00
CA ASN A 142 -8.39 -5.43 13.81
C ASN A 142 -6.89 -5.59 13.57
N LEU A 143 -6.53 -5.83 12.30
CA LEU A 143 -5.20 -6.20 11.86
C LEU A 143 -4.71 -5.26 10.76
N ASP A 144 -3.43 -4.93 10.82
CA ASP A 144 -2.70 -4.19 9.81
C ASP A 144 -1.60 -5.09 9.22
N TRP A 145 -1.65 -5.29 7.90
CA TRP A 145 -0.64 -5.98 7.10
C TRP A 145 0.22 -4.93 6.41
N SER A 146 1.46 -4.79 6.84
CA SER A 146 2.35 -3.72 6.39
C SER A 146 3.55 -4.28 5.65
N GLY A 147 4.02 -3.57 4.65
CA GLY A 147 5.23 -3.92 3.91
C GLY A 147 5.74 -2.75 3.08
N GLU A 148 6.85 -2.98 2.39
CA GLU A 148 7.42 -2.04 1.44
C GLU A 148 7.73 -2.79 0.14
N TYR A 149 7.28 -2.24 -0.98
CA TYR A 149 7.58 -2.80 -2.30
C TYR A 149 8.02 -1.68 -3.24
N LYS A 150 9.17 -1.89 -3.90
CA LYS A 150 9.79 -0.91 -4.80
C LYS A 150 9.94 0.49 -4.16
N GLY A 151 10.27 0.55 -2.87
CA GLY A 151 10.46 1.81 -2.13
C GLY A 151 9.17 2.48 -1.66
N ILE A 152 8.01 1.84 -1.85
CA ILE A 152 6.71 2.39 -1.45
C ILE A 152 6.15 1.53 -0.32
N ALA A 153 6.01 2.15 0.86
CA ALA A 153 5.36 1.51 2.00
C ALA A 153 3.85 1.40 1.77
N PHE A 154 3.25 0.30 2.23
CA PHE A 154 1.81 0.08 2.17
C PHE A 154 1.30 -0.56 3.45
N VAL A 155 0.00 -0.38 3.69
CA VAL A 155 -0.74 -1.03 4.78
C VAL A 155 -2.09 -1.50 4.25
N ARG A 156 -2.40 -2.79 4.36
CA ARG A 156 -3.74 -3.36 4.14
C ARG A 156 -4.38 -3.68 5.47
N ARG A 157 -5.62 -3.25 5.66
CA ARG A 157 -6.40 -3.56 6.86
C ARG A 157 -7.22 -4.83 6.67
N SER A 158 -7.36 -5.59 7.74
CA SER A 158 -8.31 -6.71 7.82
C SER A 158 -8.81 -6.87 9.24
N GLN A 159 -9.75 -7.78 9.43
CA GLN A 159 -10.28 -8.14 10.73
C GLN A 159 -10.33 -9.65 10.85
N VAL A 160 -10.27 -10.14 12.09
CA VAL A 160 -10.62 -11.51 12.41
C VAL A 160 -11.68 -11.51 13.51
N GLN A 161 -12.73 -12.31 13.32
CA GLN A 161 -13.87 -12.42 14.22
C GLN A 161 -13.96 -13.82 14.81
N VAL A 162 -14.22 -13.88 16.11
CA VAL A 162 -14.54 -15.12 16.81
C VAL A 162 -15.96 -15.54 16.45
N VAL A 163 -16.09 -16.71 15.83
CA VAL A 163 -17.37 -17.39 15.57
C VAL A 163 -17.49 -18.65 16.43
N GLU A 164 -18.71 -19.20 16.51
CA GLU A 164 -18.98 -20.48 17.17
C GLU A 164 -18.48 -21.67 16.34
#